data_AF-A0AAV6BAL4-F1
#
_entry.id   AF-A0AAV6BAL4-F1
#
_cell.length_a   1.000
_cell.length_b   1.000
_cell.length_c   1.000
_cell.angle_alpha   90.00
_cell.angle_beta   90.00
_cell.angle_gamma   90.00
#
_symmetry.space_group_name_H-M   'P 1'
#
loop_
_entity.id
_entity.type
_entity.pdbx_description
1 polymer ?
#
loop_
_entity_poly.entity_id
_entity_poly.type
_entity_poly.pdbx_seq_one_letter_code
_entity_poly.pdbx_strand_id
1 'polypeptide(L)' 'MRYGYWMPVFGGWLRNIEDEQMEASWSYVKKLTQRSETLGYDLTLIAELNLNDIKGPQAPSLDAWSTAA' A
#
# COMPACT_ATOMS: atom_id res chain seq x y z
N MET A 1 8.40 14.75 -16.34
CA MET A 1 8.81 13.67 -15.42
C MET A 1 7.55 12.99 -14.94
N ARG A 2 7.52 11.65 -14.85
CA ARG A 2 6.37 10.92 -14.30
C ARG A 2 6.64 10.56 -12.84
N TYR A 3 5.66 10.71 -11.97
CA TYR A 3 5.80 10.40 -10.54
C TYR A 3 4.97 9.17 -10.18
N GLY A 4 5.57 8.27 -9.42
CA GLY A 4 4.91 7.09 -8.90
C GLY A 4 5.21 6.87 -7.43
N TYR A 5 4.48 5.95 -6.82
CA TYR A 5 4.64 5.57 -5.43
C TYR A 5 4.40 4.08 -5.24
N TRP A 6 4.83 3.55 -4.10
CA TRP A 6 4.50 2.19 -3.69
C TRP A 6 3.13 2.20 -3.00
N MET A 7 2.23 1.29 -3.35
CA MET A 7 0.93 1.14 -2.70
C MET A 7 1.13 0.55 -1.30
N PRO A 8 0.59 1.15 -0.22
CA PRO A 8 0.83 0.72 1.16
C PRO A 8 0.04 -0.54 1.53
N VAL A 9 0.41 -1.66 0.92
CA VAL A 9 -0.24 -2.97 1.12
C VAL A 9 0.09 -3.64 2.45
N PHE A 10 1.07 -3.11 3.21
CA PHE A 10 1.57 -3.71 4.45
C PHE A 10 1.20 -2.96 5.73
N GLY A 11 0.32 -1.96 5.64
CA GLY A 11 -0.12 -1.22 6.80
C GLY A 11 0.89 -0.17 7.28
N GLY A 12 1.68 0.38 6.35
CA GLY A 12 2.79 1.30 6.62
C GLY A 12 4.09 0.85 5.96
N TRP A 13 5.14 1.66 6.10
CA TRP A 13 6.47 1.44 5.50
C TRP A 13 7.59 1.26 6.52
N LEU A 14 7.34 1.62 7.77
CA LEU A 14 8.35 1.75 8.79
C LEU A 14 8.32 0.52 9.70
N ARG A 15 9.39 -0.27 9.68
CA ARG A 15 9.54 -1.45 10.57
C ARG A 15 9.64 -1.07 12.05
N ASN A 16 10.14 0.13 12.34
CA ASN A 16 10.41 0.59 13.70
C ASN A 16 9.29 1.45 14.29
N ILE A 17 8.22 1.71 13.53
CA ILE A 17 7.05 2.46 14.00
C ILE A 17 5.86 1.52 13.89
N GLU A 18 5.13 1.32 14.99
CA GLU A 18 4.02 0.36 15.01
C GLU A 18 2.84 0.87 14.16
N ASP A 19 2.29 2.04 14.52
CA ASP A 19 1.14 2.65 13.85
C ASP A 19 1.54 3.91 13.05
N GLU A 20 1.35 3.84 11.74
CA GLU A 20 1.56 4.95 10.80
C GLU A 20 0.24 5.63 10.39
N GLN A 21 -0.90 5.21 10.96
CA GLN A 21 -2.25 5.60 10.53
C GLN A 21 -2.52 5.23 9.06
N MET A 22 -1.96 4.09 8.64
CA MET A 22 -2.06 3.55 7.28
C MET A 22 -2.62 2.13 7.35
N GLU A 23 -3.93 1.98 7.41
CA GLU A 23 -4.54 0.65 7.49
C GLU A 23 -4.28 -0.17 6.22
N ALA A 24 -3.89 -1.45 6.38
CA ALA A 24 -3.77 -2.42 5.28
C ALA A 24 -5.16 -2.90 4.80
N SER A 25 -5.98 -1.98 4.30
CA SER A 25 -7.36 -2.25 3.86
C SER A 25 -7.63 -1.78 2.44
N TRP A 26 -8.52 -2.47 1.74
CA TRP A 26 -8.98 -2.08 0.40
C TRP A 26 -9.54 -0.65 0.38
N SER A 27 -10.38 -0.33 1.37
CA SER A 27 -10.99 1.00 1.51
C SER A 27 -9.95 2.11 1.59
N TYR A 28 -8.86 1.89 2.33
CA TYR A 28 -7.76 2.84 2.46
C TYR A 28 -7.01 3.01 1.14
N VAL A 29 -6.51 1.92 0.54
CA VAL A 29 -5.69 1.99 -0.68
C VAL A 29 -6.49 2.48 -1.89
N LYS A 30 -7.78 2.16 -1.99
CA LYS A 30 -8.67 2.70 -3.03
C LYS A 30 -8.79 4.22 -2.93
N LYS A 31 -9.07 4.74 -1.73
CA LYS A 31 -9.19 6.19 -1.49
C LYS A 31 -7.87 6.91 -1.77
N LEU A 32 -6.76 6.34 -1.33
CA LEU A 32 -5.42 6.88 -1.57
C LEU A 32 -5.12 6.92 -3.07
N THR A 33 -5.40 5.85 -3.81
CA THR A 33 -5.16 5.75 -5.25
C THR A 33 -5.95 6.80 -6.01
N GLN A 34 -7.25 6.90 -5.77
CA GLN A 34 -8.11 7.93 -6.39
C GLN A 34 -7.61 9.35 -6.07
N ARG A 35 -7.15 9.59 -4.84
CA ARG A 35 -6.58 10.89 -4.47
C ARG A 35 -5.26 11.15 -5.20
N SER A 36 -4.42 10.14 -5.37
CA SER A 36 -3.11 10.26 -6.03
C SER A 36 -3.23 10.70 -7.50
N GLU A 37 -4.25 10.23 -8.21
CA GLU A 37 -4.55 10.67 -9.58
C GLU A 37 -4.83 12.18 -9.64
N THR A 38 -5.61 12.71 -8.68
CA THR A 38 -5.89 14.16 -8.60
C THR A 38 -4.67 15.00 -8.20
N LEU A 39 -3.65 14.38 -7.61
CA LEU A 39 -2.41 15.03 -7.19
C LEU A 39 -1.31 14.97 -8.26
N GLY A 40 -1.56 14.31 -9.39
CA GLY A 40 -0.62 14.21 -10.51
C GLY A 40 0.37 13.04 -10.43
N TYR A 41 0.06 11.99 -9.65
CA TYR A 41 0.80 10.73 -9.72
C TYR A 41 0.31 9.91 -10.91
N ASP A 42 1.25 9.39 -11.70
CA ASP A 42 1.00 8.71 -12.97
C ASP A 42 0.94 7.18 -12.83
N LEU A 43 1.43 6.63 -11.72
CA LEU A 43 1.52 5.19 -11.49
C LEU A 43 1.63 4.85 -10.01
N THR A 44 1.23 3.63 -9.66
CA THR A 44 1.52 3.01 -8.36
C THR A 44 2.05 1.60 -8.56
N LEU A 45 2.94 1.16 -7.67
CA LEU A 45 3.50 -0.20 -7.66
C LEU A 45 2.91 -0.98 -6.50
N ILE A 46 2.36 -2.17 -6.78
CA ILE A 46 1.81 -3.08 -5.78
C ILE A 46 2.83 -4.20 -5.57
N ALA A 47 3.31 -4.35 -4.34
CA ALA A 47 4.27 -5.40 -3.99
C ALA A 47 3.55 -6.76 -3.91
N GLU A 48 4.14 -7.80 -4.51
CA GLU A 48 3.65 -9.17 -4.42
C GLU A 48 4.44 -9.94 -3.36
N LEU A 49 3.81 -10.12 -2.19
CA LEU A 49 4.30 -10.98 -1.11
C LEU A 49 3.11 -11.61 -0.40
N ASN A 50 3.22 -12.91 -0.09
CA ASN A 50 2.20 -13.62 0.71
C ASN A 50 2.24 -13.29 2.20
N LEU A 51 3.33 -12.70 2.67
CA LEU A 51 3.56 -12.36 4.08
C LEU A 51 4.02 -10.91 4.19
N ASN A 52 3.59 -10.23 5.25
CA ASN A 52 3.99 -8.86 5.53
C ASN A 52 5.43 -8.80 6.06
N ASP A 53 6.36 -8.29 5.26
CA ASP A 53 7.79 -8.17 5.57
C ASP A 53 8.16 -6.84 6.27
N ILE A 54 7.16 -5.99 6.53
CA ILE A 54 7.31 -4.68 7.18
C ILE A 54 6.85 -4.73 8.63
N LYS A 55 5.61 -5.16 8.87
CA LYS A 55 4.95 -5.25 10.18
C LYS A 55 5.00 -6.67 10.79
N GLY A 56 5.57 -7.62 10.06
CA GLY A 56 5.78 -9.01 10.49
C GLY A 56 4.75 -9.97 9.90
N PRO A 57 5.08 -11.28 9.78
CA PRO A 57 4.35 -12.23 8.94
C PRO A 57 2.92 -12.55 9.39
N GLN A 58 2.53 -12.15 10.60
CA GLN A 58 1.16 -12.30 11.12
C GLN A 58 0.33 -11.01 10.98
N ALA A 59 0.96 -9.90 10.59
CA ALA A 59 0.26 -8.65 10.34
C ALA A 59 -0.50 -8.71 9.01
N PRO A 60 -1.61 -7.97 8.87
CA PRO A 60 -2.37 -7.94 7.62
C PRO A 60 -1.53 -7.45 6.43
N SER A 61 -1.77 -8.03 5.26
CA SER A 61 -1.28 -7.52 3.98
C SER A 61 -2.31 -7.73 2.88
N LEU A 62 -2.33 -6.86 1.89
CA LEU A 62 -3.18 -7.01 0.71
C LEU A 62 -2.52 -7.93 -0.32
N ASP A 63 -3.31 -8.83 -0.92
CA ASP A 63 -2.87 -9.64 -2.06
C ASP A 63 -2.72 -8.77 -3.32
N ALA A 64 -1.63 -8.94 -4.05
CA ALA A 64 -1.28 -8.02 -5.14
C ALA A 64 -2.26 -8.11 -6.32
N TRP A 65 -2.63 -9.33 -6.73
CA TRP A 65 -3.43 -9.55 -7.94
C TRP A 65 -4.88 -9.11 -7.76
N SER A 66 -5.50 -9.49 -6.64
CA SER A 66 -6.86 -9.05 -6.34
C SER A 66 -6.97 -7.56 -6.05
N THR A 67 -5.90 -6.92 -5.55
CA THR A 67 -5.85 -5.46 -5.36
C THR A 67 -5.67 -4.71 -6.67
N ALA A 68 -4.99 -5.31 -7.66
CA ALA A 68 -4.76 -4.74 -8.98
C ALA A 68 -5.95 -4.89 -9.95
N ALA A 69 -6.87 -5.82 -9.67
CA ALA A 69 -8.02 -6.16 -10.53
C ALA A 69 -9.14 -5.10 -10.50
#